data_AF-A0A1Y1MK34-F1
#
_entry.id   AF-A0A1Y1MK34-F1
#
_cell.length_a   1.000
_cell.length_b   1.000
_cell.length_c   1.000
_cell.angle_alpha   90.00
_cell.angle_beta   90.00
_cell.angle_gamma   90.00
#
_symmetry.space_group_name_H-M   'P 1'
#
loop_
_entity.id
_entity.type
_entity.pdbx_description
1 polymer ?
#
loop_
_entity_poly.entity_id
_entity_poly.type
_entity_poly.pdbx_seq_one_letter_code
_entity_poly.pdbx_strand_id
1 'polypeptide(L)'
;MPLPPSHPSSLPDWSNVDVVHRNTLPPRSNFYLYDTEAAALTQDVSKAKAQCLSGKWKFHWSKSPFDGPRDFYKPDFQDASFKDIVVPGMWQLQGFGRGPHYTNILYPWPVDPPNVSYQENECGRYVTSFEVDGSFANHQVRLRFEGVDSSFMVWVNGKEVG
;
A
#
# COMPACT_ATOMS: atom_id res chain seq x y z
N MET A 1 -25.83 -16.54 -10.62
CA MET A 1 -25.55 -15.24 -9.97
C MET A 1 -25.25 -14.23 -11.05
N PRO A 2 -25.79 -13.01 -10.99
CA PRO A 2 -25.33 -11.96 -11.89
C PRO A 2 -23.86 -11.67 -11.57
N LEU A 3 -23.04 -11.56 -12.62
CA LEU A 3 -21.64 -11.14 -12.48
C LEU A 3 -21.63 -9.80 -11.71
N PRO A 4 -20.71 -9.60 -10.74
CA PRO A 4 -20.58 -8.32 -10.08
C PRO A 4 -20.42 -7.22 -11.15
N PRO A 5 -20.97 -6.02 -10.93
CA PRO A 5 -20.95 -4.97 -11.93
C PRO A 5 -19.51 -4.74 -12.40
N SER A 6 -19.30 -4.84 -13.72
CA SER A 6 -18.00 -4.66 -14.39
C SER A 6 -17.50 -3.21 -14.34
N HIS A 7 -18.23 -2.32 -13.67
CA HIS A 7 -17.95 -0.90 -13.57
C HIS A 7 -18.16 -0.41 -12.13
N PRO A 8 -17.25 0.44 -11.61
CA PRO A 8 -17.39 1.07 -10.30
C PRO A 8 -18.56 2.06 -10.31
N SER A 9 -19.17 2.29 -9.13
CA SER A 9 -20.28 3.24 -8.97
C SER A 9 -19.86 4.72 -9.09
N SER A 10 -18.57 5.01 -9.01
CA SER A 10 -17.97 6.32 -9.18
C SER A 10 -16.61 6.16 -9.85
N LEU A 11 -16.09 7.24 -10.44
CA LEU A 11 -14.75 7.26 -11.01
C LEU A 11 -13.72 6.92 -9.91
N PRO A 12 -12.94 5.83 -10.03
CA PRO A 12 -11.91 5.50 -9.05
C PRO A 12 -10.76 6.51 -9.12
N ASP A 13 -10.14 6.79 -7.98
CA ASP A 13 -9.03 7.75 -7.90
C ASP A 13 -7.85 7.36 -8.80
N TRP A 14 -7.55 6.06 -8.95
CA TRP A 14 -6.48 5.57 -9.83
C TRP A 14 -6.75 5.77 -11.34
N SER A 15 -7.95 6.23 -11.72
CA SER A 15 -8.30 6.67 -13.08
C SER A 15 -8.73 8.15 -13.11
N ASN A 16 -8.47 8.91 -12.05
CA ASN A 16 -8.81 10.32 -11.96
C ASN A 16 -7.56 11.20 -11.83
N VAL A 17 -7.18 11.89 -12.91
CA VAL A 17 -5.98 12.74 -12.94
C VAL A 17 -6.06 13.98 -12.05
N ASP A 18 -7.26 14.37 -11.62
CA ASP A 18 -7.45 15.47 -10.67
C ASP A 18 -7.16 15.05 -9.21
N VAL A 19 -6.98 13.74 -8.96
CA VAL A 19 -6.70 13.19 -7.63
C VAL A 19 -5.35 12.47 -7.64
N VAL A 20 -4.31 13.19 -7.22
CA VAL A 20 -2.95 12.62 -7.11
C VAL A 20 -2.73 11.92 -5.75
N HIS A 21 -3.33 12.45 -4.69
CA HIS A 21 -3.24 11.88 -3.34
C HIS A 21 -4.38 12.39 -2.45
N ARG A 22 -4.79 11.61 -1.45
CA ARG A 22 -5.71 12.03 -0.39
C ARG A 22 -5.02 12.00 0.97
N ASN A 23 -5.29 13.00 1.80
CA ASN A 23 -4.89 13.01 3.23
C ASN A 23 -3.40 12.75 3.50
N THR A 24 -2.52 13.08 2.54
CA THR A 24 -1.07 13.03 2.72
C THR A 24 -0.55 14.30 3.37
N LEU A 25 0.56 14.18 4.09
CA LEU A 25 1.27 15.34 4.61
C LEU A 25 2.04 16.03 3.47
N PRO A 26 2.26 17.37 3.55
CA PRO A 26 3.03 18.08 2.56
C PRO A 26 4.47 17.52 2.48
N PRO A 27 5.10 17.53 1.30
CA PRO A 27 6.49 17.16 1.14
C PRO A 27 7.41 17.94 2.08
N ARG A 28 8.40 17.25 2.65
CA ARG A 28 9.42 17.82 3.55
C ARG A 28 10.77 17.13 3.37
N SER A 29 11.82 17.73 3.90
CA SER A 29 13.13 17.09 4.01
C SER A 29 13.04 15.78 4.81
N ASN A 30 13.87 14.79 4.45
CA ASN A 30 13.93 13.53 5.17
C ASN A 30 14.75 13.67 6.45
N PHE A 31 14.15 13.31 7.59
CA PHE A 31 14.84 13.18 8.88
C PHE A 31 14.01 12.30 9.82
N TYR A 32 14.73 11.69 10.76
CA TYR A 32 14.18 10.96 11.90
C TYR A 32 14.28 11.82 13.17
N LEU A 33 13.38 11.55 14.12
CA LEU A 33 13.43 12.16 15.44
C LEU A 33 14.25 11.27 16.36
N TYR A 34 15.13 11.87 17.14
CA TYR A 34 15.99 11.21 18.12
C TYR A 34 15.83 11.90 19.46
N ASP A 35 15.95 11.14 20.56
CA ASP A 35 15.82 11.71 21.91
C ASP A 35 17.04 12.54 22.34
N THR A 36 18.21 12.34 21.70
CA THR A 36 19.45 13.06 22.01
C THR A 36 20.22 13.40 20.75
N GLU A 37 21.00 14.48 20.83
CA GLU A 37 21.95 14.87 19.77
C GLU A 37 22.99 13.76 19.51
N ALA A 38 23.53 13.16 20.56
CA ALA A 38 24.48 12.06 20.43
C ALA A 38 23.91 10.88 19.64
N ALA A 39 22.63 10.53 19.85
CA ALA A 39 21.96 9.51 19.04
C ALA A 39 21.76 9.96 17.59
N ALA A 40 21.32 11.21 17.37
CA ALA A 40 21.11 11.77 16.04
C ALA A 40 22.39 11.78 15.19
N LEU A 41 23.53 12.12 15.79
CA LEU A 41 24.84 12.14 15.13
C LEU A 41 25.30 10.76 14.67
N THR A 42 24.77 9.66 15.25
CA THR A 42 25.10 8.30 14.78
C THR A 42 24.41 7.93 13.47
N GLN A 43 23.33 8.64 13.09
CA GLN A 43 22.49 8.33 11.93
C GLN A 43 21.86 6.92 11.94
N ASP A 44 21.94 6.23 13.07
CA ASP A 44 21.40 4.88 13.25
C ASP A 44 19.89 4.95 13.49
N VAL A 45 19.09 4.54 12.52
CA VAL A 45 17.62 4.59 12.58
C VAL A 45 17.07 3.71 13.71
N SER A 46 17.79 2.69 14.18
CA SER A 46 17.35 1.88 15.33
C SER A 46 17.27 2.68 16.63
N LYS A 47 17.94 3.84 16.69
CA LYS A 47 17.90 4.77 17.82
C LYS A 47 16.91 5.92 17.64
N ALA A 48 16.22 5.97 16.49
CA ALA A 48 15.21 6.96 16.23
C ALA A 48 13.87 6.59 16.86
N LYS A 49 12.99 7.58 17.03
CA LYS A 49 11.55 7.41 17.25
C LYS A 49 10.89 6.94 15.96
N ALA A 50 11.18 5.72 15.56
CA ALA A 50 10.63 5.09 14.38
C ALA A 50 10.47 3.59 14.62
N GLN A 51 9.38 3.04 14.11
CA GLN A 51 9.11 1.61 14.14
C GLN A 51 9.05 1.10 12.70
N CYS A 52 9.92 0.15 12.38
CA CYS A 52 9.94 -0.50 11.09
C CYS A 52 8.77 -1.49 10.99
N LEU A 53 7.94 -1.36 9.96
CA LEU A 53 6.85 -2.30 9.68
C LEU A 53 7.21 -3.28 8.55
N SER A 54 8.44 -3.26 8.05
CA SER A 54 8.94 -4.26 7.09
C SER A 54 8.94 -5.65 7.71
N GLY A 55 8.73 -6.68 6.89
CA GLY A 55 8.64 -8.06 7.35
C GLY A 55 7.65 -8.88 6.55
N LYS A 56 7.05 -9.89 7.20
CA LYS A 56 6.03 -10.73 6.59
C LYS A 56 4.66 -10.15 6.80
N TRP A 57 3.95 -9.89 5.71
CA TRP A 57 2.58 -9.41 5.72
C TRP A 57 1.67 -10.46 5.08
N LYS A 58 0.38 -10.42 5.40
CA LYS A 58 -0.64 -11.20 4.71
C LYS A 58 -0.97 -10.54 3.39
N PHE A 59 -1.10 -11.35 2.34
CA PHE A 59 -1.20 -10.91 0.97
C PHE A 59 -2.19 -11.72 0.15
N HIS A 60 -3.01 -11.00 -0.60
CA HIS A 60 -3.91 -11.58 -1.59
C HIS A 60 -3.77 -10.82 -2.92
N TRP A 61 -3.48 -11.56 -3.99
CA TRP A 61 -3.42 -11.05 -5.35
C TRP A 61 -4.70 -11.37 -6.12
N SER A 62 -5.17 -10.45 -6.96
CA SER A 62 -6.27 -10.69 -7.91
C SER A 62 -5.99 -10.04 -9.27
N LYS A 63 -6.60 -10.58 -10.34
CA LYS A 63 -6.45 -10.08 -11.72
C LYS A 63 -7.05 -8.67 -11.91
N SER A 64 -8.08 -8.35 -11.14
CA SER A 64 -8.74 -7.04 -11.09
C SER A 64 -8.90 -6.55 -9.65
N PRO A 65 -8.99 -5.24 -9.38
CA PRO A 65 -9.34 -4.72 -8.06
C PRO A 65 -10.75 -5.17 -7.62
N PHE A 66 -11.60 -5.58 -8.57
CA PHE A 66 -12.98 -6.00 -8.31
C PHE A 66 -13.15 -7.48 -7.98
N ASP A 67 -12.11 -8.31 -8.21
CA ASP A 67 -12.15 -9.78 -8.11
C ASP A 67 -11.76 -10.35 -6.73
N GLY A 68 -11.34 -9.51 -5.79
CA GLY A 68 -10.87 -9.95 -4.46
C GLY A 68 -11.75 -9.43 -3.31
N PRO A 69 -11.41 -9.82 -2.06
CA PRO A 69 -12.17 -9.40 -0.89
C PRO A 69 -12.12 -7.88 -0.74
N ARG A 70 -13.27 -7.24 -0.70
CA ARG A 70 -13.38 -5.76 -0.55
C ARG A 70 -13.33 -5.33 0.90
N ASP A 71 -13.75 -6.20 1.80
CA ASP A 71 -13.85 -5.93 3.24
C ASP A 71 -12.57 -6.29 4.03
N PHE A 72 -11.46 -6.56 3.33
CA PHE A 72 -10.19 -7.00 3.96
C PHE A 72 -9.60 -6.01 4.96
N TYR A 73 -10.03 -4.74 4.90
CA TYR A 73 -9.60 -3.67 5.80
C TYR A 73 -10.32 -3.68 7.15
N LYS A 74 -11.40 -4.46 7.31
CA LYS A 74 -12.18 -4.50 8.56
C LYS A 74 -11.39 -5.22 9.66
N PRO A 75 -11.45 -4.75 10.93
CA PRO A 75 -10.68 -5.36 12.03
C PRO A 75 -11.01 -6.82 12.34
N ASP A 76 -12.21 -7.27 11.98
CA ASP A 76 -12.71 -8.64 12.20
C ASP A 76 -12.50 -9.56 10.99
N PHE A 77 -11.88 -9.04 9.91
CA PHE A 77 -11.59 -9.81 8.72
C PHE A 77 -10.69 -11.01 9.03
N GLN A 78 -11.06 -12.17 8.48
CA GLN A 78 -10.28 -13.39 8.61
C GLN A 78 -9.41 -13.59 7.37
N ASP A 79 -8.10 -13.46 7.54
CA ASP A 79 -7.10 -13.52 6.46
C ASP A 79 -6.58 -14.95 6.18
N ALA A 80 -7.30 -15.98 6.62
CA ALA A 80 -6.86 -17.38 6.48
C ALA A 80 -6.60 -17.83 5.03
N SER A 81 -7.22 -17.18 4.05
CA SER A 81 -6.99 -17.42 2.61
C SER A 81 -5.81 -16.64 2.03
N PHE A 82 -5.24 -15.70 2.79
CA PHE A 82 -4.12 -14.87 2.36
C PHE A 82 -2.81 -15.63 2.53
N LYS A 83 -1.92 -15.47 1.56
CA LYS A 83 -0.56 -15.99 1.64
C LYS A 83 0.33 -14.99 2.37
N ASP A 84 1.54 -15.40 2.73
CA ASP A 84 2.53 -14.47 3.24
C ASP A 84 3.29 -13.83 2.08
N ILE A 85 3.68 -12.55 2.23
CA ILE A 85 4.58 -11.82 1.34
C ILE A 85 5.63 -11.07 2.16
N VAL A 86 6.84 -10.91 1.62
CA VAL A 86 7.89 -10.09 2.23
C VAL A 86 7.76 -8.65 1.74
N VAL A 87 7.77 -7.71 2.69
CA VAL A 87 7.75 -6.26 2.47
C VAL A 87 9.05 -5.66 3.04
N PRO A 88 9.78 -4.82 2.28
CA PRO A 88 9.51 -4.43 0.90
C PRO A 88 9.85 -5.53 -0.12
N GLY A 89 9.21 -5.47 -1.29
CA GLY A 89 9.49 -6.36 -2.41
C GLY A 89 8.41 -6.33 -3.48
N MET A 90 8.77 -6.61 -4.73
CA MET A 90 7.83 -6.74 -5.85
C MET A 90 7.10 -8.08 -5.76
N TRP A 91 5.77 -8.11 -5.81
CA TRP A 91 5.01 -9.37 -5.72
C TRP A 91 5.30 -10.30 -6.91
N GLN A 92 5.64 -9.73 -8.06
CA GLN A 92 6.00 -10.45 -9.28
C GLN A 92 7.23 -11.33 -9.09
N LEU A 93 8.16 -10.92 -8.22
CA LEU A 93 9.37 -11.68 -7.87
C LEU A 93 9.14 -12.65 -6.70
N GLN A 94 7.94 -12.64 -6.12
CA GLN A 94 7.54 -13.47 -4.99
C GLN A 94 6.49 -14.54 -5.38
N GLY A 95 6.30 -14.77 -6.69
CA GLY A 95 5.43 -15.83 -7.21
C GLY A 95 3.96 -15.43 -7.36
N PHE A 96 3.65 -14.13 -7.39
CA PHE A 96 2.31 -13.60 -7.63
C PHE A 96 2.22 -12.83 -8.95
N GLY A 97 1.03 -12.71 -9.53
CA GLY A 97 0.84 -11.99 -10.78
C GLY A 97 1.40 -12.68 -12.02
N ARG A 98 1.34 -11.97 -13.15
CA ARG A 98 1.84 -12.44 -14.45
C ARG A 98 3.36 -12.37 -14.61
N GLY A 99 4.07 -11.86 -13.61
CA GLY A 99 5.52 -11.62 -13.65
C GLY A 99 5.86 -10.18 -14.08
N PRO A 100 7.16 -9.82 -14.06
CA PRO A 100 7.60 -8.48 -14.46
C PRO A 100 7.44 -8.28 -15.97
N HIS A 101 6.96 -7.11 -16.36
CA HIS A 101 6.88 -6.71 -17.77
C HIS A 101 8.05 -5.79 -18.12
N TYR A 102 8.66 -6.05 -19.27
CA TYR A 102 9.68 -5.18 -19.86
C TYR A 102 9.25 -4.74 -21.25
N THR A 103 9.16 -3.43 -21.45
CA THR A 103 8.79 -2.80 -22.71
C THR A 103 9.66 -1.57 -22.93
N ASN A 104 10.13 -1.34 -24.16
CA ASN A 104 10.99 -0.19 -24.44
C ASN A 104 10.20 1.13 -24.56
N ILE A 105 9.16 1.15 -25.41
CA ILE A 105 8.39 2.37 -25.75
C ILE A 105 6.89 2.17 -25.51
N LEU A 106 6.36 1.02 -25.91
CA LEU A 106 4.93 0.75 -25.84
C LEU A 106 4.52 0.42 -24.40
N TYR A 107 3.39 0.95 -23.95
CA TYR A 107 2.77 0.48 -22.72
C TYR A 107 2.44 -1.03 -22.85
N PRO A 108 2.58 -1.82 -21.77
CA PRO A 108 2.21 -3.23 -21.80
C PRO A 108 0.68 -3.47 -21.74
N TRP A 109 -0.12 -2.41 -21.89
CA TRP A 109 -1.59 -2.39 -21.91
C TRP A 109 -2.11 -1.41 -22.98
N PRO A 110 -3.38 -1.51 -23.39
CA PRO A 110 -4.01 -0.56 -24.31
C PRO A 110 -3.93 0.89 -23.81
N VAL A 111 -3.63 1.83 -24.70
CA VAL A 111 -3.42 3.24 -24.36
C VAL A 111 -4.72 4.03 -24.58
N ASP A 112 -5.41 4.36 -23.49
CA ASP A 112 -6.62 5.20 -23.48
C ASP A 112 -6.65 6.14 -22.26
N PRO A 113 -5.76 7.14 -22.15
CA PRO A 113 -5.64 7.94 -20.92
C PRO A 113 -6.91 8.78 -20.63
N PRO A 114 -7.33 8.90 -19.36
CA PRO A 114 -6.72 8.37 -18.13
C PRO A 114 -7.22 6.96 -17.74
N ASN A 115 -7.92 6.27 -18.65
CA ASN A 115 -8.57 5.00 -18.39
C ASN A 115 -7.55 3.85 -18.42
N VAL A 116 -7.55 3.04 -17.36
CA VAL A 116 -6.83 1.75 -17.33
C VAL A 116 -7.84 0.62 -17.32
N SER A 117 -7.42 -0.58 -17.70
CA SER A 117 -8.32 -1.74 -17.75
C SER A 117 -8.91 -2.06 -16.39
N TYR A 118 -10.22 -2.21 -16.29
CA TYR A 118 -10.87 -2.63 -15.04
C TYR A 118 -10.77 -4.15 -14.84
N GLN A 119 -10.53 -4.89 -15.91
CA GLN A 119 -10.47 -6.35 -15.91
C GLN A 119 -9.03 -6.88 -15.86
N GLU A 120 -8.06 -6.08 -16.27
CA GLU A 120 -6.64 -6.44 -16.36
C GLU A 120 -5.77 -5.43 -15.59
N ASN A 121 -6.13 -5.20 -14.33
CA ASN A 121 -5.42 -4.32 -13.41
C ASN A 121 -5.18 -5.09 -12.11
N GLU A 122 -4.01 -5.73 -12.03
CA GLU A 122 -3.67 -6.60 -10.91
C GLU A 122 -3.71 -5.81 -9.60
N CYS A 123 -4.32 -6.41 -8.57
CA CYS A 123 -4.50 -5.77 -7.27
C CYS A 123 -3.93 -6.64 -6.16
N GLY A 124 -2.95 -6.08 -5.44
CA GLY A 124 -2.42 -6.64 -4.21
C GLY A 124 -3.12 -6.07 -2.99
N ARG A 125 -3.66 -6.94 -2.13
CA ARG A 125 -4.22 -6.58 -0.83
C ARG A 125 -3.28 -7.03 0.26
N TYR A 126 -2.86 -6.08 1.07
CA TYR A 126 -1.85 -6.24 2.10
C TYR A 126 -2.49 -6.05 3.48
N VAL A 127 -2.27 -6.98 4.40
CA VAL A 127 -2.74 -6.91 5.79
C VAL A 127 -1.58 -7.19 6.73
N THR A 128 -1.43 -6.34 7.73
CA THR A 128 -0.47 -6.53 8.82
C THR A 128 -1.02 -5.96 10.11
N SER A 129 -0.60 -6.54 11.22
CA SER A 129 -0.93 -6.08 12.57
C SER A 129 0.36 -5.73 13.29
N PHE A 130 0.33 -4.64 14.05
CA PHE A 130 1.48 -4.18 14.81
C PHE A 130 1.01 -3.50 16.10
N GLU A 131 1.87 -3.53 17.11
CA GLU A 131 1.69 -2.77 18.33
C GLU A 131 2.47 -1.47 18.24
N VAL A 132 1.86 -0.37 18.69
CA VAL A 132 2.54 0.93 18.74
C VAL A 132 3.38 0.98 20.02
N ASP A 133 4.68 1.22 19.87
CA ASP A 133 5.59 1.31 21.01
C ASP A 133 5.13 2.40 22.01
N GLY A 134 5.11 2.07 23.30
CA GLY A 134 4.67 2.98 24.36
C GLY A 134 5.52 4.25 24.47
N SER A 135 6.76 4.23 23.97
CA SER A 135 7.64 5.40 23.88
C SER A 135 7.15 6.46 22.89
N PHE A 136 6.14 6.16 22.07
CA PHE A 136 5.44 7.12 21.22
C PHE A 136 4.26 7.80 21.92
N ALA A 137 3.98 7.48 23.19
CA ALA A 137 2.96 8.15 23.96
C ALA A 137 3.17 9.68 23.92
N ASN A 138 2.09 10.43 23.67
CA ASN A 138 2.08 11.89 23.51
C ASN A 138 2.80 12.44 22.26
N HIS A 139 3.28 11.59 21.34
CA HIS A 139 3.79 12.02 20.05
C HIS A 139 2.70 11.97 18.96
N GLN A 140 2.89 12.76 17.91
CA GLN A 140 2.15 12.57 16.66
C GLN A 140 2.76 11.40 15.88
N VAL A 141 2.02 10.29 15.80
CA VAL A 141 2.43 9.13 15.00
C VAL A 141 2.06 9.35 13.53
N ARG A 142 2.98 8.98 12.62
CA ARG A 142 2.80 9.08 11.18
C ARG A 142 3.13 7.75 10.53
N LEU A 143 2.26 7.26 9.65
CA LEU A 143 2.55 6.11 8.80
C LEU A 143 3.29 6.59 7.55
N ARG A 144 4.42 5.95 7.24
CA ARG A 144 5.28 6.33 6.11
C ARG A 144 5.51 5.12 5.22
N PHE A 145 5.23 5.30 3.93
CA PHE A 145 5.66 4.39 2.87
C PHE A 145 6.77 5.08 2.08
N GLU A 146 7.93 4.45 1.96
CA GLU A 146 9.05 5.00 1.19
C GLU A 146 8.83 4.85 -0.33
N GLY A 147 7.97 3.93 -0.74
CA GLY A 147 7.56 3.73 -2.12
C GLY A 147 6.50 2.63 -2.23
N VAL A 148 5.46 2.89 -3.01
CA VAL A 148 4.42 1.94 -3.42
C VAL A 148 4.15 2.17 -4.90
N ASP A 149 4.01 1.10 -5.66
CA ASP A 149 3.80 1.17 -7.11
C ASP A 149 2.51 0.39 -7.48
N SER A 150 1.56 0.93 -8.24
CA SER A 150 1.53 2.28 -8.85
C SER A 150 0.61 3.27 -8.13
N SER A 151 -0.41 2.76 -7.44
CA SER A 151 -1.38 3.51 -6.65
C SER A 151 -1.87 2.61 -5.53
N PHE A 152 -2.24 3.18 -4.39
CA PHE A 152 -2.72 2.42 -3.24
C PHE A 152 -3.68 3.24 -2.39
N MET A 153 -4.46 2.52 -1.58
CA MET A 153 -5.31 3.08 -0.54
C MET A 153 -4.93 2.42 0.79
N VAL A 154 -5.05 3.16 1.87
CA VAL A 154 -4.69 2.69 3.21
C VAL A 154 -5.87 2.79 4.16
N TRP A 155 -6.03 1.74 4.96
CA TRP A 155 -6.92 1.73 6.10
C TRP A 155 -6.12 1.41 7.36
N VAL A 156 -6.50 2.05 8.47
CA VAL A 156 -5.96 1.75 9.81
C VAL A 156 -7.14 1.48 10.73
N ASN A 157 -7.17 0.30 11.36
CA ASN A 157 -8.26 -0.12 12.25
C ASN A 157 -9.66 0.05 11.63
N GLY A 158 -9.81 -0.35 10.36
CA GLY A 158 -11.08 -0.27 9.63
C GLY A 158 -11.44 1.10 9.07
N LYS A 159 -10.66 2.15 9.35
CA LYS A 159 -10.91 3.51 8.87
C LYS A 159 -10.02 3.86 7.70
N GLU A 160 -10.62 4.37 6.63
CA GLU A 160 -9.88 4.87 5.47
C GLU A 160 -9.03 6.07 5.87
N VAL A 161 -7.75 6.04 5.49
CA VAL A 161 -6.80 7.12 5.69
C VAL A 161 -6.71 7.96 4.43
N GLY A 162 -6.54 7.33 3.27
CA GLY A 162 -6.41 7.97 1.97
C GLY A 162 -5.68 7.09 0.96
#